data_AF-A0A6J1PIY3-F1
#
_entry.id   AF-A0A6J1PIY3-F1
#
_cell.length_a   1.000
_cell.length_b   1.000
_cell.length_c   1.000
_cell.angle_alpha   90.00
_cell.angle_beta   90.00
_cell.angle_gamma   90.00
#
_symmetry.space_group_name_H-M   'P 1'
#
loop_
_entity.id
_entity.type
_entity.pdbx_description
1 polymer ?
#
loop_
_entity_poly.entity_id
_entity_poly.type
_entity_poly.pdbx_seq_one_letter_code
_entity_poly.pdbx_strand_id
1 'polypeptide(L)'
;MVLSFTGLPSSKRLLLLFLQCSLCRRAMVNKLWCLEIGRRWRQAARQEPPQARVLSEPKCQSYVAIWYLYYRWTIFLAWTAFVVCSIFEIGSYEPLSQYEKWPIYLTNWDMTLGITQALIGGILVSKRWRLQKIPGFNPCDLKLESTDRLYWFLYVVTTNMAIGVTISYWLAVYNPEIHKVDPLNIMMHVCNSVLMLIDLFVTNIPFRLRNFWWCLSIVVFYIIFSVIYYVAGGLDKHDNHYIYKVLDWKKPVRTLLVCIGGFTFVTVLHCVVCMLANIRDRIYRKTAENVSKPAQLNMTDDKPLPEKQIEVV
;
A
#
# COMPACT_ATOMS: atom_id res chain seq x y z
N MET A 1 -28.55 55.45 -48.99
CA MET A 1 -28.51 54.20 -48.21
C MET A 1 -27.11 53.60 -48.34
N VAL A 2 -26.20 53.89 -47.41
CA VAL A 2 -24.87 53.24 -47.35
C VAL A 2 -24.64 52.89 -45.88
N LEU A 3 -24.97 51.66 -45.51
CA LEU A 3 -24.63 51.08 -44.22
C LEU A 3 -23.16 50.64 -44.30
N SER A 4 -22.28 51.38 -43.64
CA SER A 4 -20.89 51.01 -43.44
C SER A 4 -20.82 49.90 -42.38
N PHE A 5 -20.45 48.68 -42.81
CA PHE A 5 -20.10 47.57 -41.93
C PHE A 5 -18.65 47.76 -41.45
N THR A 6 -18.46 48.33 -40.27
CA THR A 6 -17.15 48.33 -39.59
C THR A 6 -17.26 47.57 -38.27
N GLY A 7 -16.58 46.42 -38.18
CA GLY A 7 -16.19 45.87 -36.88
C GLY A 7 -16.25 44.36 -36.69
N LEU A 8 -15.74 43.53 -37.62
CA LEU A 8 -15.37 42.16 -37.23
C LEU A 8 -14.10 42.21 -36.35
N PRO A 9 -14.09 41.57 -35.16
CA PRO A 9 -12.90 41.55 -34.32
C PRO A 9 -11.77 40.79 -35.04
N SER A 10 -10.58 41.39 -35.06
CA SER A 10 -9.34 40.79 -35.58
C SER A 10 -9.18 39.35 -35.07
N SER A 11 -8.77 38.44 -35.96
CA SER A 11 -8.50 37.03 -35.67
C SER A 11 -7.58 36.82 -34.45
N LYS A 12 -6.69 37.78 -34.16
CA LYS A 12 -5.83 37.79 -32.96
C LYS A 12 -6.62 37.99 -31.66
N ARG A 13 -7.65 38.85 -31.66
CA ARG A 13 -8.55 39.04 -30.50
C ARG A 13 -9.40 37.81 -30.24
N LEU A 14 -9.88 37.15 -31.30
CA LEU A 14 -10.63 35.90 -31.18
C LEU A 14 -9.75 34.80 -30.56
N LEU A 15 -8.51 34.65 -31.05
CA LEU A 15 -7.54 33.67 -30.54
C LEU A 15 -7.18 33.91 -29.07
N LEU A 16 -6.98 35.17 -28.66
CA LEU A 16 -6.73 35.57 -27.28
C LEU A 16 -7.91 35.24 -26.36
N LEU A 17 -9.15 35.47 -26.81
CA LEU A 17 -10.36 35.12 -26.05
C LEU A 17 -10.50 33.60 -25.90
N PHE A 18 -10.19 32.80 -26.92
CA PHE A 18 -10.18 31.34 -26.83
C PHE A 18 -9.09 30.82 -25.88
N LEU A 19 -7.87 31.37 -25.96
CA LEU A 19 -6.77 31.04 -25.05
C LEU A 19 -7.11 31.41 -23.60
N GLN A 20 -7.66 32.60 -23.36
CA GLN A 20 -8.07 33.07 -22.04
C GLN A 20 -9.23 32.25 -21.48
N CYS A 21 -10.20 31.86 -22.31
CA CYS A 21 -11.29 30.95 -21.92
C CYS A 21 -10.78 29.54 -21.59
N SER A 22 -9.80 29.01 -22.34
CA SER A 22 -9.18 27.71 -22.05
C SER A 22 -8.35 27.72 -20.76
N LEU A 23 -7.63 28.81 -20.48
CA LEU A 23 -6.87 29.01 -19.25
C LEU A 23 -7.79 29.17 -18.03
N CYS A 24 -8.86 29.96 -18.16
CA CYS A 24 -9.88 30.09 -17.12
C CYS A 24 -10.59 28.76 -16.85
N ARG A 25 -10.93 27.98 -17.88
CA ARG A 25 -11.53 26.65 -17.72
C ARG A 25 -10.59 25.69 -17.02
N ARG A 26 -9.29 25.69 -17.37
CA ARG A 26 -8.26 24.87 -16.71
C ARG A 26 -8.03 25.28 -15.26
N ALA A 27 -8.02 26.58 -14.97
CA ALA A 27 -7.91 27.11 -13.60
C ALA A 27 -9.15 26.78 -12.74
N MET A 28 -10.35 26.83 -13.33
CA MET A 28 -11.61 26.49 -12.65
C MET A 28 -11.69 24.99 -12.33
N VAL A 29 -11.26 24.12 -13.26
CA VAL A 29 -11.17 22.67 -13.03
C VAL A 29 -10.13 22.33 -11.96
N ASN A 30 -8.98 23.01 -11.94
CA ASN A 30 -7.97 22.85 -10.89
C ASN A 30 -8.51 23.27 -9.51
N LYS A 31 -9.27 24.38 -9.43
CA LYS A 31 -9.92 24.81 -8.17
C LYS A 31 -10.94 23.78 -7.67
N LEU A 32 -11.77 23.23 -8.55
CA LEU A 32 -12.73 22.18 -8.22
C LEU A 32 -12.03 20.89 -7.76
N TRP A 33 -10.95 20.50 -8.43
CA TRP A 33 -10.13 19.35 -8.03
C TRP A 33 -9.46 19.56 -6.68
N CYS A 34 -8.85 20.73 -6.43
CA CYS A 34 -8.26 21.05 -5.12
C CYS A 34 -9.31 21.08 -4.00
N LEU A 35 -10.51 21.60 -4.27
CA LEU A 35 -11.61 21.61 -3.31
C LEU A 35 -12.14 20.20 -3.03
N GLU A 36 -12.30 19.37 -4.06
CA GLU A 36 -12.74 17.98 -3.92
C GLU A 36 -11.68 17.11 -3.23
N ILE A 37 -10.40 17.29 -3.57
CA ILE A 37 -9.27 16.73 -2.84
C ILE A 37 -9.35 17.17 -1.37
N GLY A 38 -9.44 18.48 -1.09
CA GLY A 38 -9.55 19.02 0.26
C GLY A 38 -10.77 18.50 1.04
N ARG A 39 -11.91 18.28 0.36
CA ARG A 39 -13.11 17.68 0.94
C ARG A 39 -12.88 16.22 1.31
N ARG A 40 -12.28 15.43 0.42
CA ARG A 40 -11.90 14.04 0.68
C ARG A 40 -10.87 13.92 1.80
N TRP A 41 -9.93 14.85 1.90
CA TRP A 41 -8.99 14.94 3.02
C TRP A 41 -9.69 15.21 4.36
N ARG A 42 -10.62 16.17 4.41
CA ARG A 42 -11.42 16.44 5.62
C ARG A 42 -12.29 15.26 6.01
N GLN A 43 -12.85 14.54 5.04
CA GLN A 43 -13.61 13.31 5.30
C GLN A 43 -12.69 12.18 5.79
N ALA A 44 -11.51 12.00 5.19
CA ALA A 44 -10.50 11.03 5.62
C ALA A 44 -10.01 11.31 7.06
N ALA A 45 -9.92 12.57 7.46
CA ALA A 45 -9.56 12.96 8.82
C ALA A 45 -10.61 12.55 9.87
N ARG A 46 -11.90 12.46 9.48
CA ARG A 46 -13.03 12.11 10.35
C ARG A 46 -13.38 10.62 10.36
N GLN A 47 -12.62 9.76 9.70
CA GLN A 47 -12.94 8.33 9.61
C GLN A 47 -12.76 7.61 10.96
N GLU A 48 -13.85 7.03 11.46
CA GLU A 48 -13.85 6.07 12.58
C GLU A 48 -12.91 4.89 12.31
N PRO A 49 -12.29 4.30 13.33
CA PRO A 49 -11.45 3.12 13.16
C PRO A 49 -12.21 1.98 12.45
N PRO A 50 -11.51 1.14 11.67
CA PRO A 50 -12.19 0.05 10.97
C PRO A 50 -12.71 -0.99 11.97
N GLN A 51 -13.77 -1.70 11.59
CA GLN A 51 -14.23 -2.85 12.36
C GLN A 51 -13.11 -3.90 12.44
N ALA A 52 -12.85 -4.48 13.62
CA ALA A 52 -11.72 -5.37 13.83
C ALA A 52 -11.72 -6.59 12.88
N ARG A 53 -12.92 -7.09 12.52
CA ARG A 53 -13.10 -8.21 11.60
C ARG A 53 -12.31 -8.09 10.29
N VAL A 54 -12.21 -6.87 9.72
CA VAL A 54 -11.59 -6.66 8.40
C VAL A 54 -10.09 -6.95 8.39
N LEU A 55 -9.44 -6.92 9.57
CA LEU A 55 -8.02 -7.21 9.70
C LEU A 55 -7.73 -8.72 9.67
N SER A 56 -8.75 -9.52 9.98
CA SER A 56 -8.66 -10.97 10.08
C SER A 56 -9.35 -11.73 8.94
N GLU A 57 -10.04 -11.02 8.04
CA GLU A 57 -10.82 -11.62 6.95
C GLU A 57 -10.13 -11.44 5.59
N PRO A 58 -10.22 -12.43 4.69
CA PRO A 58 -9.82 -12.24 3.31
C PRO A 58 -10.78 -11.28 2.60
N LYS A 59 -10.36 -10.68 1.49
CA LYS A 59 -11.22 -9.74 0.77
C LYS A 59 -12.43 -10.40 0.10
N CYS A 60 -12.26 -11.64 -0.34
CA CYS A 60 -13.27 -12.37 -1.11
C CYS A 60 -14.43 -12.92 -0.27
N GLN A 61 -14.27 -13.07 1.05
CA GLN A 61 -15.21 -13.78 1.91
C GLN A 61 -15.30 -13.12 3.29
N SER A 62 -16.48 -13.19 3.91
CA SER A 62 -16.76 -12.61 5.24
C SER A 62 -16.45 -13.55 6.41
N TYR A 63 -15.83 -14.70 6.15
CA TYR A 63 -15.42 -15.69 7.14
C TYR A 63 -13.99 -16.15 6.85
N VAL A 64 -13.33 -16.75 7.85
CA VAL A 64 -11.97 -17.27 7.68
C VAL A 64 -12.03 -18.71 7.21
N ALA A 65 -11.83 -18.93 5.92
CA ALA A 65 -11.68 -20.26 5.36
C ALA A 65 -10.28 -20.84 5.66
N ILE A 66 -10.14 -22.17 5.57
CA ILE A 66 -8.87 -22.86 5.86
C ILE A 66 -7.75 -22.46 4.89
N TRP A 67 -8.08 -22.18 3.62
CA TRP A 67 -7.11 -21.72 2.62
C TRP A 67 -6.45 -20.40 3.05
N TYR A 68 -7.21 -19.49 3.67
CA TYR A 68 -6.70 -18.19 4.09
C TYR A 68 -5.81 -18.30 5.33
N LEU A 69 -6.11 -19.26 6.20
CA LEU A 69 -5.24 -19.60 7.33
C LEU A 69 -3.88 -20.11 6.82
N TYR A 70 -3.87 -21.06 5.89
CA TYR A 70 -2.64 -21.54 5.25
C TYR A 70 -1.90 -20.40 4.55
N TYR A 71 -2.61 -19.58 3.78
CA TYR A 71 -2.05 -18.42 3.10
C TYR A 71 -1.30 -17.49 4.06
N ARG A 72 -1.88 -17.11 5.21
CA ARG A 72 -1.21 -16.23 6.18
C ARG A 72 0.05 -16.83 6.77
N TRP A 73 0.04 -18.13 7.08
CA TRP A 73 1.24 -18.82 7.56
C TRP A 73 2.29 -18.97 6.46
N THR A 74 1.89 -19.16 5.20
CA THR A 74 2.82 -19.14 4.06
C THR A 74 3.47 -17.76 3.88
N ILE A 75 2.71 -16.66 4.02
CA ILE A 75 3.28 -15.30 4.00
C ILE A 75 4.30 -15.11 5.13
N PHE A 76 4.00 -15.58 6.35
CA PHE A 76 4.96 -15.55 7.46
C PHE A 76 6.23 -16.36 7.17
N LEU A 77 6.09 -17.57 6.64
CA LEU A 77 7.24 -18.41 6.27
C LEU A 77 8.07 -17.77 5.14
N ALA A 78 7.43 -17.13 4.16
CA ALA A 78 8.13 -16.41 3.09
C ALA A 78 8.95 -15.23 3.65
N TRP A 79 8.36 -14.41 4.53
CA TRP A 79 9.11 -13.34 5.21
C TRP A 79 10.23 -13.87 6.11
N THR A 80 10.00 -15.00 6.78
CA THR A 80 11.04 -15.67 7.57
C THR A 80 12.20 -16.11 6.68
N ALA A 81 11.91 -16.72 5.54
CA ALA A 81 12.93 -17.08 4.55
C ALA A 81 13.68 -15.85 4.03
N PHE A 82 12.99 -14.74 3.77
CA PHE A 82 13.65 -13.49 3.33
C PHE A 82 14.65 -12.98 4.37
N VAL A 83 14.26 -12.97 5.65
CA VAL A 83 15.13 -12.55 6.75
C VAL A 83 16.32 -13.49 6.90
N VAL A 84 16.09 -14.81 6.89
CA VAL A 84 17.17 -15.82 7.00
C VAL A 84 18.14 -15.69 5.84
N CYS A 85 17.65 -15.68 4.60
CA CYS A 85 18.51 -15.53 3.42
C CYS A 85 19.24 -14.18 3.40
N SER A 86 18.62 -13.10 3.87
CA SER A 86 19.27 -11.78 3.98
C SER A 86 20.37 -11.75 5.04
N ILE A 87 20.16 -12.34 6.22
CA ILE A 87 21.15 -12.39 7.28
C ILE A 87 22.35 -13.24 6.86
N PHE A 88 22.10 -14.44 6.34
CA PHE A 88 23.16 -15.39 5.98
C PHE A 88 23.68 -15.22 4.54
N GLU A 89 23.25 -14.15 3.85
CA GLU A 89 23.61 -13.84 2.46
C GLU A 89 23.40 -15.02 1.48
N ILE A 90 22.39 -15.86 1.76
CA ILE A 90 22.07 -17.03 0.94
C ILE A 90 21.55 -16.58 -0.42
N GLY A 91 22.25 -17.00 -1.47
CA GLY A 91 21.96 -16.60 -2.85
C GLY A 91 22.71 -15.36 -3.31
N SER A 92 23.61 -14.80 -2.49
CA SER A 92 24.60 -13.81 -2.96
C SER A 92 25.69 -14.48 -3.78
N TYR A 93 26.16 -13.82 -4.84
CA TYR A 93 27.36 -14.26 -5.57
C TYR A 93 28.66 -13.81 -4.89
N GLU A 94 28.62 -12.73 -4.12
CA GLU A 94 29.78 -12.13 -3.45
C GLU A 94 29.40 -11.84 -1.99
N PRO A 95 29.26 -12.86 -1.13
CA PRO A 95 28.96 -12.66 0.29
C PRO A 95 30.11 -11.96 1.01
N LEU A 96 29.79 -10.94 1.81
CA LEU A 96 30.77 -10.14 2.57
C LEU A 96 30.91 -10.62 4.02
N SER A 97 29.95 -11.41 4.53
CA SER A 97 29.95 -11.98 5.89
C SER A 97 30.05 -10.95 7.04
N GLN A 98 29.66 -9.70 6.78
CA GLN A 98 29.61 -8.61 7.76
C GLN A 98 28.21 -8.48 8.37
N TYR A 99 27.83 -9.48 9.15
CA TYR A 99 26.48 -9.62 9.70
C TYR A 99 26.10 -8.49 10.68
N GLU A 100 27.09 -7.91 11.36
CA GLU A 100 26.93 -6.77 12.26
C GLU A 100 26.48 -5.49 11.55
N LYS A 101 26.66 -5.41 10.23
CA LYS A 101 26.17 -4.29 9.39
C LYS A 101 24.72 -4.49 8.95
N TRP A 102 24.15 -5.67 9.11
CA TRP A 102 22.76 -5.94 8.72
C TRP A 102 21.74 -4.92 9.26
N PRO A 103 21.73 -4.52 10.54
CA PRO A 103 20.71 -3.63 11.08
C PRO A 103 20.83 -2.16 10.61
N ILE A 104 21.85 -1.77 9.84
CA ILE A 104 21.99 -0.36 9.42
C ILE A 104 21.18 -0.04 8.16
N TYR A 105 20.82 -1.06 7.36
CA TYR A 105 20.15 -0.87 6.07
C TYR A 105 18.64 -0.78 6.24
N LEU A 106 18.02 0.21 5.59
CA LEU A 106 16.58 0.44 5.60
C LEU A 106 15.79 -0.74 5.01
N THR A 107 16.34 -1.40 3.99
CA THR A 107 15.78 -2.64 3.41
C THR A 107 15.61 -3.72 4.48
N ASN A 108 16.54 -3.82 5.41
CA ASN A 108 16.53 -4.83 6.46
C ASN A 108 15.52 -4.45 7.56
N TRP A 109 15.32 -3.15 7.81
CA TRP A 109 14.23 -2.67 8.67
C TRP A 109 12.86 -3.01 8.08
N ASP A 110 12.67 -2.84 6.76
CA ASP A 110 11.45 -3.28 6.06
C ASP A 110 11.20 -4.78 6.26
N MET A 111 12.24 -5.62 6.17
CA MET A 111 12.13 -7.06 6.43
C MET A 111 11.75 -7.38 7.87
N THR A 112 12.34 -6.71 8.85
CA THR A 112 11.96 -6.90 10.27
C THR A 112 10.50 -6.51 10.51
N LEU A 113 10.04 -5.40 9.91
CA LEU A 113 8.63 -5.02 9.97
C LEU A 113 7.74 -6.04 9.23
N GLY A 114 8.21 -6.57 8.10
CA GLY A 114 7.53 -7.57 7.28
C GLY A 114 7.31 -8.91 7.97
N ILE A 115 8.34 -9.48 8.60
CA ILE A 115 8.18 -10.73 9.37
C ILE A 115 7.29 -10.51 10.60
N THR A 116 7.43 -9.37 11.28
CA THR A 116 6.63 -9.04 12.46
C THR A 116 5.16 -8.87 12.12
N GLN A 117 4.83 -8.13 11.04
CA GLN A 117 3.44 -8.00 10.60
C GLN A 117 2.87 -9.35 10.20
N ALA A 118 3.64 -10.17 9.48
CA ALA A 118 3.15 -11.45 8.97
C ALA A 118 2.86 -12.43 10.12
N LEU A 119 3.69 -12.44 11.16
CA LEU A 119 3.46 -13.22 12.38
C LEU A 119 2.17 -12.79 13.08
N ILE A 120 2.00 -11.48 13.32
CA ILE A 120 0.80 -10.96 13.98
C ILE A 120 -0.44 -11.27 13.14
N GLY A 121 -0.37 -11.10 11.81
CA GLY A 121 -1.46 -11.45 10.89
C GLY A 121 -1.84 -12.93 10.97
N GLY A 122 -0.84 -13.83 11.00
CA GLY A 122 -1.05 -15.27 11.20
C GLY A 122 -1.74 -15.60 12.53
N ILE A 123 -1.32 -14.95 13.63
CA ILE A 123 -1.92 -15.11 14.95
C ILE A 123 -3.37 -14.61 14.98
N LEU A 124 -3.64 -13.41 14.45
CA LEU A 124 -4.98 -12.83 14.42
C LEU A 124 -5.96 -13.66 13.60
N VAL A 125 -5.55 -14.12 12.41
CA VAL A 125 -6.36 -15.00 11.57
C VAL A 125 -6.59 -16.36 12.23
N SER A 126 -5.58 -16.91 12.92
CA SER A 126 -5.73 -18.15 13.71
C SER A 126 -6.72 -17.99 14.87
N LYS A 127 -6.65 -16.88 15.62
CA LYS A 127 -7.61 -16.54 16.69
C LYS A 127 -9.02 -16.46 16.11
N ARG A 128 -9.19 -15.71 15.02
CA ARG A 128 -10.48 -15.54 14.32
C ARG A 128 -11.06 -16.86 13.82
N TRP A 129 -10.22 -17.75 13.25
CA TRP A 129 -10.63 -19.07 12.76
C TRP A 129 -11.13 -20.00 13.87
N ARG A 130 -10.60 -19.88 15.09
CA ARG A 130 -11.13 -20.62 16.25
C ARG A 130 -12.44 -20.03 16.73
N LEU A 131 -12.53 -18.70 16.83
CA LEU A 131 -13.72 -18.01 17.33
C LEU A 131 -14.97 -18.25 16.47
N GLN A 132 -14.85 -18.30 15.14
CA GLN A 132 -16.01 -18.58 14.27
C GLN A 132 -16.66 -19.96 14.46
N LYS A 133 -15.98 -20.90 15.12
CA LYS A 133 -16.53 -22.23 15.38
C LYS A 133 -17.45 -22.25 16.60
N ILE A 134 -17.44 -21.18 17.40
CA ILE A 134 -18.28 -21.06 18.58
C ILE A 134 -19.71 -20.75 18.12
N PRO A 135 -20.73 -21.54 18.52
CA PRO A 135 -22.13 -21.25 18.21
C PRO A 135 -22.53 -19.84 18.69
N GLY A 136 -23.22 -19.08 17.84
CA GLY A 136 -23.65 -17.71 18.17
C GLY A 136 -22.54 -16.65 18.05
N PHE A 137 -21.33 -17.00 17.60
CA PHE A 137 -20.28 -16.02 17.36
C PHE A 137 -20.66 -15.04 16.23
N ASN A 138 -20.68 -13.75 16.54
CA ASN A 138 -20.87 -12.68 15.57
C ASN A 138 -19.55 -11.92 15.32
N PRO A 139 -19.01 -11.93 14.09
CA PRO A 139 -17.79 -11.19 13.75
C PRO A 139 -17.86 -9.68 13.98
N CYS A 140 -19.07 -9.10 13.97
CA CYS A 140 -19.28 -7.68 14.21
C CYS A 140 -19.02 -7.27 15.67
N ASP A 141 -19.03 -8.23 16.60
CA ASP A 141 -18.81 -7.97 18.03
C ASP A 141 -17.32 -7.89 18.38
N LEU A 142 -16.44 -8.19 17.42
CA LEU A 142 -15.00 -8.07 17.60
C LEU A 142 -14.60 -6.60 17.83
N LYS A 143 -13.99 -6.35 18.97
CA LYS A 143 -13.43 -5.05 19.34
C LYS A 143 -12.01 -4.92 18.82
N LEU A 144 -11.63 -3.69 18.46
CA LEU A 144 -10.30 -3.38 17.96
C LEU A 144 -9.30 -3.26 19.11
N GLU A 145 -8.60 -4.36 19.40
CA GLU A 145 -7.57 -4.46 20.45
C GLU A 145 -6.26 -3.77 20.01
N SER A 146 -5.33 -3.58 20.96
CA SER A 146 -4.03 -2.96 20.66
C SER A 146 -3.22 -3.76 19.63
N THR A 147 -3.30 -5.09 19.67
CA THR A 147 -2.63 -5.98 18.70
C THR A 147 -3.19 -5.78 17.29
N ASP A 148 -4.50 -5.59 17.14
CA ASP A 148 -5.12 -5.30 15.85
C ASP A 148 -4.66 -3.95 15.28
N ARG A 149 -4.56 -2.93 16.14
CA ARG A 149 -4.07 -1.60 15.75
C ARG A 149 -2.60 -1.65 15.33
N LEU A 150 -1.77 -2.37 16.08
CA LEU A 150 -0.37 -2.59 15.75
C LEU A 150 -0.24 -3.33 14.42
N TYR A 151 -1.00 -4.41 14.21
CA TYR A 151 -1.02 -5.13 12.95
C TYR A 151 -1.40 -4.23 11.79
N TRP A 152 -2.46 -3.44 11.94
CA TRP A 152 -2.89 -2.50 10.90
C TRP A 152 -1.82 -1.44 10.58
N PHE A 153 -1.20 -0.88 11.61
CA PHE A 153 -0.08 0.06 11.44
C PHE A 153 1.08 -0.58 10.67
N LEU A 154 1.57 -1.74 11.13
CA LEU A 154 2.70 -2.43 10.52
C LEU A 154 2.37 -2.84 9.09
N TYR A 155 1.16 -3.34 8.84
CA TYR A 155 0.72 -3.74 7.51
C TYR A 155 0.81 -2.58 6.50
N VAL A 156 0.24 -1.44 6.86
CA VAL A 156 0.25 -0.25 6.00
C VAL A 156 1.68 0.24 5.75
N VAL A 157 2.49 0.28 6.79
CA VAL A 157 3.90 0.69 6.72
C VAL A 157 4.69 -0.26 5.82
N THR A 158 4.66 -1.56 6.07
CA THR A 158 5.40 -2.58 5.30
C THR A 158 4.97 -2.59 3.84
N THR A 159 3.68 -2.47 3.51
CA THR A 159 3.26 -2.40 2.11
C THR A 159 3.90 -1.20 1.39
N ASN A 160 3.92 -0.04 2.04
CA ASN A 160 4.50 1.16 1.46
C ASN A 160 6.02 1.10 1.40
N MET A 161 6.66 0.54 2.44
CA MET A 161 8.11 0.36 2.53
C MET A 161 8.61 -0.63 1.50
N ALA A 162 8.01 -1.81 1.35
CA ALA A 162 8.44 -2.82 0.39
C ALA A 162 8.47 -2.28 -1.05
N ILE A 163 7.40 -1.60 -1.48
CA ILE A 163 7.33 -0.96 -2.81
C ILE A 163 8.33 0.22 -2.90
N GLY A 164 8.46 1.00 -1.81
CA GLY A 164 9.39 2.11 -1.73
C GLY A 164 10.86 1.67 -1.82
N VAL A 165 11.21 0.56 -1.18
CA VAL A 165 12.53 -0.08 -1.24
C VAL A 165 12.82 -0.53 -2.66
N THR A 166 11.90 -1.22 -3.34
CA THR A 166 12.06 -1.59 -4.74
C THR A 166 12.39 -0.38 -5.61
N ILE A 167 11.53 0.64 -5.59
CA ILE A 167 11.69 1.82 -6.45
C ILE A 167 12.97 2.58 -6.11
N SER A 168 13.23 2.84 -4.81
CA SER A 168 14.39 3.60 -4.37
C SER A 168 15.69 2.86 -4.66
N TYR A 169 15.70 1.53 -4.53
CA TYR A 169 16.86 0.72 -4.86
C TYR A 169 17.21 0.88 -6.33
N TRP A 170 16.28 0.56 -7.23
CA TRP A 170 16.56 0.57 -8.67
C TRP A 170 16.79 1.97 -9.25
N LEU A 171 16.20 3.02 -8.68
CA LEU A 171 16.34 4.39 -9.19
C LEU A 171 17.47 5.20 -8.56
N ALA A 172 17.84 4.91 -7.30
CA ALA A 172 18.72 5.80 -6.53
C ALA A 172 19.91 5.11 -5.84
N VAL A 173 19.87 3.79 -5.62
CA VAL A 173 20.92 3.08 -4.87
C VAL A 173 21.70 2.11 -5.75
N TYR A 174 21.05 1.43 -6.69
CA TYR A 174 21.66 0.44 -7.57
C TYR A 174 22.82 1.07 -8.35
N ASN A 175 23.93 0.33 -8.37
CA ASN A 175 25.13 0.71 -9.10
C ASN A 175 25.77 -0.60 -9.59
N PRO A 176 25.83 -0.83 -10.92
CA PRO A 176 26.33 -2.09 -11.49
C PRO A 176 27.81 -2.35 -11.17
N GLU A 177 28.58 -1.32 -10.77
CA GLU A 177 29.98 -1.47 -10.39
C GLU A 177 30.16 -2.20 -9.05
N ILE A 178 29.19 -2.08 -8.13
CA ILE A 178 29.29 -2.60 -6.76
C ILE A 178 28.17 -3.58 -6.39
N HIS A 179 27.04 -3.55 -7.12
CA HIS A 179 25.88 -4.39 -6.84
C HIS A 179 25.70 -5.43 -7.94
N LYS A 180 25.80 -6.71 -7.57
CA LYS A 180 25.40 -7.82 -8.44
C LYS A 180 23.90 -8.01 -8.38
N VAL A 181 23.29 -8.24 -9.55
CA VAL A 181 21.87 -8.62 -9.63
C VAL A 181 21.79 -10.14 -9.49
N ASP A 182 21.97 -10.60 -8.26
CA ASP A 182 21.93 -12.01 -7.89
C ASP A 182 20.57 -12.40 -7.26
N PRO A 183 20.30 -13.69 -7.01
CA PRO A 183 19.05 -14.14 -6.41
C PRO A 183 18.70 -13.43 -5.10
N LEU A 184 19.70 -13.17 -4.24
CA LEU A 184 19.49 -12.44 -2.99
C LEU A 184 19.03 -11.00 -3.27
N ASN A 185 19.69 -10.30 -4.20
CA ASN A 185 19.35 -8.95 -4.58
C ASN A 185 17.91 -8.84 -5.10
N ILE A 186 17.52 -9.75 -6.01
CA ILE A 186 16.16 -9.82 -6.54
C ILE A 186 15.15 -10.12 -5.43
N MET A 187 15.47 -11.04 -4.51
CA MET A 187 14.60 -11.35 -3.39
C MET A 187 14.37 -10.13 -2.49
N MET A 188 15.44 -9.44 -2.11
CA MET A 188 15.38 -8.29 -1.20
C MET A 188 14.69 -7.07 -1.79
N HIS A 189 14.80 -6.85 -3.11
CA HIS A 189 14.35 -5.62 -3.74
C HIS A 189 13.17 -5.78 -4.69
N VAL A 190 12.83 -6.98 -5.15
CA VAL A 190 11.70 -7.21 -6.06
C VAL A 190 10.67 -8.12 -5.42
N CYS A 191 11.08 -9.27 -4.90
CA CYS A 191 10.13 -10.23 -4.34
C CYS A 191 9.39 -9.68 -3.11
N ASN A 192 10.01 -8.80 -2.31
CA ASN A 192 9.35 -8.14 -1.18
C ASN A 192 8.11 -7.33 -1.59
N SER A 193 8.20 -6.50 -2.63
CA SER A 193 7.09 -5.69 -3.11
C SER A 193 6.04 -6.54 -3.82
N VAL A 194 6.45 -7.55 -4.59
CA VAL A 194 5.53 -8.51 -5.21
C VAL A 194 4.72 -9.23 -4.14
N LEU A 195 5.35 -9.69 -3.06
CA LEU A 195 4.67 -10.34 -1.94
C LEU A 195 3.63 -9.42 -1.30
N MET A 196 3.97 -8.16 -1.02
CA MET A 196 3.04 -7.19 -0.45
C MET A 196 1.94 -6.75 -1.41
N LEU A 197 2.19 -6.72 -2.72
CA LEU A 197 1.18 -6.44 -3.73
C LEU A 197 0.17 -7.57 -3.83
N ILE A 198 0.62 -8.83 -3.85
CA ILE A 198 -0.28 -9.99 -3.81
C ILE A 198 -1.14 -9.92 -2.54
N ASP A 199 -0.51 -9.71 -1.39
CA ASP A 199 -1.22 -9.66 -0.11
C ASP A 199 -2.20 -8.47 -0.03
N LEU A 200 -1.89 -7.33 -0.65
CA LEU A 200 -2.83 -6.23 -0.77
C LEU A 200 -4.16 -6.67 -1.43
N PHE A 201 -4.10 -7.48 -2.48
CA PHE A 201 -5.30 -7.94 -3.20
C PHE A 201 -6.04 -9.07 -2.48
N VAL A 202 -5.36 -9.88 -1.68
CA VAL A 202 -5.98 -11.00 -0.94
C VAL A 202 -6.67 -10.53 0.34
N THR A 203 -6.16 -9.49 1.01
CA THR A 203 -6.60 -9.11 2.34
C THR A 203 -7.67 -8.03 2.35
N ASN A 204 -8.49 -7.99 3.41
CA ASN A 204 -9.50 -6.95 3.60
C ASN A 204 -9.00 -5.74 4.42
N ILE A 205 -7.68 -5.58 4.54
CA ILE A 205 -7.09 -4.51 5.36
C ILE A 205 -7.31 -3.15 4.67
N PRO A 206 -7.81 -2.13 5.39
CA PRO A 206 -8.14 -0.84 4.80
C PRO A 206 -6.90 0.06 4.71
N PHE A 207 -6.71 0.68 3.54
CA PHE A 207 -5.77 1.79 3.36
C PHE A 207 -6.52 3.11 3.38
N ARG A 208 -6.08 4.02 4.27
CA ARG A 208 -6.65 5.35 4.41
C ARG A 208 -5.59 6.38 4.10
N LEU A 209 -5.99 7.47 3.43
CA LEU A 209 -5.05 8.54 3.07
C LEU A 209 -4.31 9.07 4.30
N ARG A 210 -4.99 9.26 5.44
CA ARG A 210 -4.41 9.73 6.71
C ARG A 210 -3.24 8.88 7.22
N ASN A 211 -3.19 7.60 6.86
CA ASN A 211 -2.15 6.69 7.33
C ASN A 211 -0.77 6.97 6.71
N PHE A 212 -0.66 7.91 5.75
CA PHE A 212 0.64 8.32 5.20
C PHE A 212 1.62 8.79 6.28
N TRP A 213 1.11 9.42 7.35
CA TRP A 213 1.92 9.82 8.50
C TRP A 213 2.61 8.64 9.17
N TRP A 214 2.00 7.46 9.18
CA TRP A 214 2.60 6.25 9.75
C TRP A 214 3.84 5.82 8.97
N CYS A 215 3.75 5.85 7.64
CA CYS A 215 4.88 5.58 6.75
C CYS A 215 6.00 6.62 6.94
N LEU A 216 5.64 7.91 7.01
CA LEU A 216 6.60 8.99 7.23
C LEU A 216 7.33 8.86 8.58
N SER A 217 6.65 8.43 9.64
CA SER A 217 7.27 8.23 10.96
C SER A 217 8.45 7.26 10.92
N ILE A 218 8.33 6.16 10.18
CA ILE A 218 9.44 5.19 10.04
C ILE A 218 10.61 5.79 9.28
N VAL A 219 10.34 6.55 8.22
CA VAL A 219 11.38 7.22 7.43
C VAL A 219 12.10 8.29 8.26
N VAL A 220 11.36 9.08 9.04
CA VAL A 220 11.94 10.06 9.98
C VAL A 220 12.82 9.35 11.01
N PHE A 221 12.35 8.25 11.58
CA PHE A 221 13.12 7.47 12.54
C PHE A 221 14.43 6.94 11.92
N TYR A 222 14.37 6.44 10.68
CA TYR A 222 15.57 6.02 9.96
C TYR A 222 16.54 7.16 9.66
N ILE A 223 16.04 8.33 9.28
CA ILE A 223 16.88 9.52 9.04
C ILE A 223 17.61 9.91 10.33
N ILE A 224 16.90 9.99 11.47
CA ILE A 224 17.51 10.27 12.78
C ILE A 224 18.59 9.24 13.10
N PHE A 225 18.28 7.95 12.94
CA PHE A 225 19.26 6.88 13.11
C PHE A 225 20.48 7.09 12.22
N SER A 226 20.29 7.41 10.93
CA SER A 226 21.39 7.57 9.98
C SER A 226 22.31 8.75 10.32
N VAL A 227 21.77 9.84 10.89
CA VAL A 227 22.55 10.98 11.36
C VAL A 227 23.37 10.57 12.59
N ILE A 228 22.75 9.92 13.56
CA ILE A 228 23.44 9.45 14.78
C ILE A 228 24.55 8.47 14.41
N TYR A 229 24.25 7.52 13.52
CA TYR A 229 25.21 6.53 13.03
C TYR A 229 26.41 7.19 12.36
N TYR A 230 26.17 8.20 11.52
CA TYR A 230 27.23 8.98 10.89
C TYR A 230 28.10 9.74 11.90
N VAL A 231 27.48 10.45 12.85
CA VAL A 231 28.21 11.22 13.89
C VAL A 231 29.02 10.30 14.80
N ALA A 232 28.55 9.08 15.04
CA ALA A 232 29.28 8.04 15.78
C ALA A 232 30.44 7.39 14.98
N GLY A 233 30.71 7.84 13.75
CA GLY A 233 31.79 7.30 12.92
C GLY A 233 31.43 6.01 12.19
N GLY A 234 30.15 5.69 12.04
CA GLY A 234 29.67 4.48 11.38
C GLY A 234 30.11 4.35 9.92
N LEU A 235 30.25 3.10 9.47
CA LEU A 235 30.72 2.72 8.14
C LEU A 235 29.76 1.68 7.51
N ASP A 236 29.57 1.73 6.18
CA ASP A 236 28.88 0.66 5.45
C ASP A 236 29.74 -0.61 5.33
N LYS A 237 29.25 -1.58 4.54
CA LYS A 237 29.97 -2.83 4.23
C LYS A 237 31.23 -2.65 3.37
N HIS A 238 31.45 -1.48 2.80
CA HIS A 238 32.60 -1.14 1.96
C HIS A 238 33.47 -0.06 2.60
N ASP A 239 33.39 0.08 3.93
CA ASP A 239 34.15 1.04 4.74
C ASP A 239 33.95 2.52 4.34
N ASN A 240 32.80 2.85 3.74
CA ASN A 240 32.43 4.23 3.46
C ASN A 240 31.70 4.85 4.65
N HIS A 241 31.96 6.14 4.90
CA HIS A 241 31.27 6.97 5.90
C HIS A 241 29.86 7.44 5.45
N TYR A 242 29.10 6.57 4.81
CA TYR A 242 27.67 6.73 4.52
C TYR A 242 27.04 5.34 4.43
N ILE A 243 25.76 5.18 4.81
CA ILE A 243 25.05 3.90 4.62
C ILE A 243 24.61 3.75 3.16
N TYR A 244 24.05 4.82 2.61
CA TYR A 244 23.71 4.96 1.21
C TYR A 244 24.39 6.20 0.67
N LYS A 245 25.01 6.13 -0.49
CA LYS A 245 25.70 7.27 -1.13
C LYS A 245 24.78 8.49 -1.34
N VAL A 246 23.46 8.27 -1.45
CA VAL A 246 22.44 9.32 -1.55
C VAL A 246 22.13 10.01 -0.21
N LEU A 247 22.46 9.37 0.92
CA LEU A 247 22.36 9.91 2.28
C LEU A 247 23.77 10.19 2.85
N ASP A 248 24.59 10.91 2.08
CA ASP A 248 25.94 11.29 2.48
C ASP A 248 25.92 12.55 3.37
N TRP A 249 26.00 12.36 4.68
CA TRP A 249 25.96 13.45 5.65
C TRP A 249 27.21 14.35 5.63
N LYS A 250 28.28 14.01 4.91
CA LYS A 250 29.36 14.95 4.58
C LYS A 250 28.89 16.09 3.68
N LYS A 251 27.79 15.87 2.94
CA LYS A 251 27.15 16.83 2.02
C LYS A 251 25.73 17.15 2.51
N PRO A 252 25.58 17.85 3.65
CA PRO A 252 24.30 17.96 4.36
C PRO A 252 23.21 18.61 3.51
N VAL A 253 23.52 19.64 2.73
CA VAL A 253 22.52 20.31 1.87
C VAL A 253 21.94 19.35 0.83
N ARG A 254 22.80 18.57 0.15
CA ARG A 254 22.35 17.57 -0.84
C ARG A 254 21.50 16.50 -0.16
N THR A 255 21.95 16.02 0.99
CA THR A 255 21.25 14.97 1.75
C THR A 255 19.89 15.43 2.26
N LEU A 256 19.76 16.69 2.70
CA LEU A 256 18.47 17.29 3.07
C LEU A 256 17.51 17.34 1.87
N LEU A 257 18.00 17.71 0.68
CA LEU A 257 17.18 17.68 -0.53
C LEU A 257 16.71 16.26 -0.87
N VAL A 258 17.57 15.25 -0.72
CA VAL A 258 17.21 13.84 -0.88
C VAL A 258 16.15 13.43 0.14
N CYS A 259 16.28 13.83 1.41
CA CYS A 259 15.27 13.55 2.45
C CYS A 259 13.90 14.17 2.12
N ILE A 260 13.87 15.42 1.66
CA ILE A 260 12.63 16.09 1.23
C ILE A 260 12.01 15.37 0.03
N GLY A 261 12.84 14.98 -0.95
CA GLY A 261 12.42 14.14 -2.07
C GLY A 261 11.85 12.81 -1.62
N GLY A 262 12.50 12.14 -0.67
CA GLY A 262 12.06 10.89 -0.04
C GLY A 262 10.71 11.01 0.67
N PHE A 263 10.50 12.06 1.47
CA PHE A 263 9.20 12.31 2.11
C PHE A 263 8.07 12.54 1.09
N THR A 264 8.38 13.30 0.03
CA THR A 264 7.44 13.52 -1.07
C THR A 264 7.11 12.20 -1.77
N PHE A 265 8.13 11.42 -2.10
CA PHE A 265 7.99 10.10 -2.73
C PHE A 265 7.14 9.15 -1.90
N VAL A 266 7.43 8.99 -0.60
CA VAL A 266 6.69 8.11 0.32
C VAL A 266 5.23 8.52 0.45
N THR A 267 4.94 9.82 0.44
CA THR A 267 3.57 10.37 0.47
C THR A 267 2.81 10.06 -0.81
N VAL A 268 3.43 10.30 -1.98
CA VAL A 268 2.85 9.99 -3.29
C VAL A 268 2.61 8.48 -3.41
N LEU A 269 3.58 7.67 -3.01
CA LEU A 269 3.49 6.22 -3.02
C LEU A 269 2.31 5.73 -2.18
N HIS A 270 2.14 6.25 -0.97
CA HIS A 270 0.99 5.89 -0.12
C HIS A 270 -0.34 6.24 -0.78
N CYS A 271 -0.41 7.36 -1.50
CA CYS A 271 -1.60 7.73 -2.27
C CYS A 271 -1.88 6.73 -3.40
N VAL A 272 -0.84 6.28 -4.12
CA VAL A 272 -0.96 5.24 -5.15
C VAL A 272 -1.43 3.91 -4.54
N VAL A 273 -0.87 3.48 -3.40
CA VAL A 273 -1.32 2.27 -2.70
C VAL A 273 -2.77 2.39 -2.24
N CYS A 274 -3.20 3.56 -1.74
CA CYS A 274 -4.61 3.81 -1.44
C CYS A 274 -5.50 3.69 -2.70
N MET A 275 -5.04 4.17 -3.86
CA MET A 275 -5.76 3.99 -5.13
C MET A 275 -5.86 2.51 -5.51
N LEU A 276 -4.78 1.74 -5.37
CA LEU A 276 -4.78 0.29 -5.62
C LEU A 276 -5.76 -0.45 -4.70
N ALA A 277 -5.77 -0.11 -3.41
CA ALA A 277 -6.73 -0.67 -2.45
C ALA A 277 -8.19 -0.36 -2.83
N ASN A 278 -8.46 0.86 -3.31
CA ASN A 278 -9.78 1.26 -3.81
C ASN A 278 -10.17 0.49 -5.09
N ILE A 279 -9.22 0.24 -5.99
CA ILE A 279 -9.40 -0.56 -7.19
C ILE A 279 -9.74 -2.00 -6.81
N ARG A 280 -8.95 -2.63 -5.92
CA ARG A 280 -9.24 -3.95 -5.35
C ARG A 280 -10.67 -4.00 -4.82
N ASP A 281 -11.03 -3.05 -3.96
CA ASP A 281 -12.36 -3.00 -3.35
C ASP A 281 -13.48 -2.88 -4.40
N ARG A 282 -13.26 -2.12 -5.48
CA ARG A 282 -14.20 -1.99 -6.59
C ARG A 282 -14.32 -3.28 -7.41
N ILE A 283 -13.21 -3.98 -7.65
CA ILE A 283 -13.20 -5.27 -8.36
C ILE A 283 -14.04 -6.27 -7.59
N TYR A 284 -13.78 -6.45 -6.30
CA TYR A 284 -14.53 -7.41 -5.49
C TYR A 284 -16.03 -7.10 -5.38
N ARG A 285 -16.40 -5.81 -5.23
CA ARG A 285 -17.83 -5.42 -5.25
C ARG A 285 -18.51 -5.78 -6.56
N LYS A 286 -17.90 -5.45 -7.71
CA LYS A 286 -18.46 -5.78 -9.03
C LYS A 286 -18.58 -7.30 -9.23
N THR A 287 -17.59 -8.07 -8.81
CA THR A 287 -17.65 -9.53 -8.92
C THR A 287 -18.78 -10.11 -8.06
N ALA A 288 -18.96 -9.62 -6.83
CA ALA A 288 -20.07 -10.05 -5.97
C ALA A 288 -21.44 -9.70 -6.57
N GLU A 289 -21.61 -8.49 -7.10
CA GLU A 289 -22.83 -8.07 -7.80
C GLU A 289 -23.12 -8.98 -9.01
N ASN A 290 -22.11 -9.27 -9.83
CA ASN A 290 -22.26 -10.11 -11.01
C ASN A 290 -22.58 -11.58 -10.67
N VAL A 291 -22.13 -12.11 -9.54
CA VAL A 291 -22.50 -13.46 -9.07
C VAL A 291 -23.92 -13.48 -8.51
N SER A 292 -24.36 -12.40 -7.86
CA SER A 292 -25.72 -12.32 -7.30
C SER A 292 -26.83 -12.14 -8.35
N LYS A 293 -26.55 -11.48 -9.49
CA LYS A 293 -27.51 -11.25 -10.59
C LYS A 293 -28.08 -12.52 -11.23
N PRO A 294 -27.27 -13.53 -11.64
CA PRO A 294 -27.80 -14.77 -12.22
C PRO A 294 -28.59 -15.61 -11.19
N ALA A 295 -28.26 -15.53 -9.90
CA ALA A 295 -29.04 -16.21 -8.85
C ALA A 295 -30.46 -15.62 -8.69
N GLN A 296 -30.61 -14.30 -8.88
CA GLN A 296 -31.91 -13.63 -8.83
C GLN A 296 -32.78 -13.92 -10.07
N LEU A 297 -32.18 -14.00 -11.28
CA LEU A 297 -32.92 -14.31 -12.51
C LEU A 297 -33.51 -15.73 -12.51
N ASN A 298 -32.75 -16.71 -12.00
CA ASN A 298 -33.21 -18.10 -11.92
C ASN A 298 -34.34 -18.30 -10.89
N MET A 299 -34.42 -17.45 -9.87
CA MET A 299 -35.47 -17.52 -8.84
C MET A 299 -36.80 -16.93 -9.30
N THR A 300 -36.79 -16.09 -10.33
CA THR A 300 -38.00 -15.47 -10.91
C THR A 300 -38.66 -16.30 -12.02
N ASP A 301 -38.02 -17.37 -12.51
CA ASP A 301 -38.57 -18.21 -13.59
C ASP A 301 -39.35 -19.45 -13.09
N ASP A 302 -39.27 -19.76 -11.79
CA ASP A 302 -40.12 -20.78 -11.16
C ASP A 302 -41.50 -20.21 -10.79
N LYS A 303 -42.40 -20.14 -11.78
CA LYS A 303 -43.85 -19.96 -11.51
C LYS A 303 -44.40 -21.16 -10.74
N PRO A 304 -45.26 -20.99 -9.71
CA PRO A 304 -45.93 -22.11 -9.07
C PRO A 304 -46.85 -22.82 -10.07
N LEU A 305 -46.77 -24.15 -10.13
CA LEU A 305 -47.74 -25.01 -10.83
C LEU A 305 -49.16 -24.71 -10.30
N PRO A 306 -50.18 -24.65 -11.18
CA PRO A 306 -51.54 -24.34 -10.76
C PRO A 306 -52.09 -25.44 -9.86
N GLU A 307 -52.58 -25.02 -8.70
CA GLU A 307 -53.22 -25.83 -7.68
C GLU A 307 -54.46 -26.52 -8.25
N LYS A 308 -54.47 -27.86 -8.20
CA LYS A 308 -55.57 -28.69 -8.67
C LYS A 308 -56.74 -28.54 -7.70
N GLN A 309 -57.79 -27.82 -8.10
CA GLN A 309 -59.05 -27.76 -7.34
C GLN A 309 -59.62 -29.18 -7.19
N ILE A 310 -59.80 -29.61 -5.95
CA ILE A 310 -60.54 -30.81 -5.58
C ILE A 310 -62.01 -30.38 -5.48
N GLU A 311 -62.83 -30.76 -6.47
CA GLU A 311 -64.29 -30.70 -6.35
C GLU A 311 -64.75 -31.80 -5.39
N VAL A 312 -65.48 -31.38 -4.35
CA VAL A 312 -66.24 -32.24 -3.46
C VAL A 312 -67.66 -32.32 -4.02
N VAL A 313 -68.08 -33.51 -4.45
CA VAL A 313 -69.48 -33.98 -4.51
C VAL A 313 -69.49 -35.43 -4.03
#